data_AF-A0A9X7PHS0-F1
#
_entry.id   AF-A0A9X7PHS0-F1
#
_cell.length_a   1.000
_cell.length_b   1.000
_cell.length_c   1.000
_cell.angle_alpha   90.00
_cell.angle_beta   90.00
_cell.angle_gamma   90.00
#
_symmetry.space_group_name_H-M   'P 1'
#
loop_
_entity.id
_entity.type
_entity.pdbx_description
1 polymer ?
#
loop_
_entity_poly.entity_id
_entity_poly.type
_entity_poly.pdbx_seq_one_letter_code
_entity_poly.pdbx_strand_id
1 'polypeptide(L)'
;MARCPGVRPMSSEEPLTPLTLATDSRIPVPAAADATTADYDRYFHIVRHAPDLMSWTCGVLRLQAAVLDDLPHTGLDDSQRAAVLTGLLHTSHAALAAWLRPEPGSVPADGPAHGSDDALRRWKLGHQLFHLLLTTMNSTLDDTMAAVGAAQWRSVRHGLERLRTLYDAATAAMAYASDFPASVYASDVRPTMEPPFAAPGFSGTLNQEHRVMTERMHALRAALGKLPAPPSLLAEIRTEEALLRAAQRRNRQAHAAICERCVPDGTSLLLRHTTRRRSGRAACE
;
A
#
# COMPACT_ATOMS: atom_id res chain seq x y z
N MET A 1 -13.50 35.29 -33.06
CA MET A 1 -12.87 34.08 -33.64
C MET A 1 -11.58 33.81 -32.88
N ALA A 2 -11.66 33.04 -31.79
CA ALA A 2 -10.50 32.65 -30.99
C ALA A 2 -9.92 31.34 -31.55
N ARG A 3 -8.61 31.30 -31.80
CA ARG A 3 -7.90 30.12 -32.29
C ARG A 3 -7.71 29.12 -31.15
N CYS A 4 -8.11 27.87 -31.36
CA CYS A 4 -7.78 26.75 -30.47
C CYS A 4 -6.25 26.56 -30.38
N PRO A 5 -5.69 26.30 -29.20
CA PRO A 5 -4.30 25.91 -29.07
C PRO A 5 -4.13 24.49 -29.64
N GLY A 6 -3.10 24.34 -30.48
CA GLY A 6 -2.85 23.15 -31.28
C GLY A 6 -2.56 21.91 -30.45
N VAL A 7 -3.24 20.83 -30.83
CA VAL A 7 -2.82 19.46 -30.55
C VAL A 7 -1.45 19.27 -31.19
N ARG A 8 -0.42 19.00 -30.38
CA ARG A 8 0.86 18.54 -30.91
C ARG A 8 0.63 17.17 -31.57
N PRO A 9 1.03 16.95 -32.82
CA PRO A 9 1.07 15.60 -33.36
C PRO A 9 2.04 14.78 -32.48
N MET A 10 1.57 13.63 -32.00
CA MET A 10 2.44 12.63 -31.37
C MET A 10 3.46 12.19 -32.42
N SER A 11 4.72 12.57 -32.21
CA SER A 11 5.82 11.95 -32.93
C SER A 11 5.84 10.47 -32.55
N SER A 12 5.55 9.62 -33.52
CA SER A 12 5.77 8.18 -33.47
C SER A 12 7.25 7.90 -33.21
N GLU A 13 7.52 7.01 -32.24
CA GLU A 13 8.82 6.55 -31.73
C GLU A 13 9.39 7.32 -30.53
N GLU A 14 8.66 7.29 -29.41
CA GLU A 14 9.37 7.19 -28.13
C GLU A 14 10.02 5.78 -28.05
N PRO A 15 11.34 5.68 -27.80
CA PRO A 15 12.01 4.40 -27.73
C PRO A 15 11.46 3.58 -26.56
N LEU A 16 11.08 2.32 -26.84
CA LEU A 16 10.61 1.38 -25.82
C LEU A 16 11.65 1.26 -24.70
N THR A 17 11.22 1.45 -23.46
CA THR A 17 12.08 1.22 -22.30
C THR A 17 12.36 -0.28 -22.18
N PRO A 18 13.64 -0.72 -22.09
CA PRO A 18 13.95 -2.13 -22.04
C PRO A 18 13.34 -2.87 -20.84
N LEU A 19 12.77 -4.04 -21.08
CA LEU A 19 12.27 -4.95 -20.05
C LEU A 19 13.42 -5.80 -19.51
N THR A 20 13.59 -5.84 -18.19
CA THR A 20 14.59 -6.73 -17.58
C THR A 20 13.99 -8.09 -17.24
N LEU A 21 14.57 -9.18 -17.73
CA LEU A 21 14.19 -10.56 -17.41
C LEU A 21 15.36 -11.34 -16.81
N ALA A 22 15.07 -12.42 -16.07
CA ALA A 22 16.12 -13.34 -15.64
C ALA A 22 16.71 -14.11 -16.83
N THR A 23 17.99 -14.43 -16.73
CA THR A 23 18.77 -15.20 -17.69
C THR A 23 18.24 -16.63 -17.87
N ASP A 24 17.61 -17.21 -16.85
CA ASP A 24 16.95 -18.52 -16.93
C ASP A 24 15.46 -18.45 -17.35
N SER A 25 14.97 -17.27 -17.75
CA SER A 25 13.57 -16.99 -18.11
C SER A 25 12.55 -17.30 -17.00
N ARG A 26 12.98 -17.36 -15.73
CA ARG A 26 12.09 -17.45 -14.58
C ARG A 26 11.97 -16.10 -13.89
N ILE A 27 11.10 -16.03 -12.89
CA ILE A 27 11.14 -14.92 -11.94
C ILE A 27 12.52 -14.96 -11.27
N PRO A 28 13.31 -13.87 -11.26
CA PRO A 28 14.75 -13.92 -11.00
C PRO A 28 15.19 -14.79 -9.82
N VAL A 29 16.04 -15.75 -10.13
CA VAL A 29 16.88 -16.57 -9.24
C VAL A 29 18.26 -16.69 -9.93
N PRO A 30 19.39 -16.80 -9.22
CA PRO A 30 20.71 -16.64 -9.86
C PRO A 30 21.06 -17.82 -10.81
N ALA A 31 21.24 -17.56 -12.11
CA ALA A 31 22.00 -18.44 -13.04
C ALA A 31 22.20 -17.80 -14.44
N ALA A 32 23.25 -18.18 -15.17
CA ALA A 32 23.78 -17.55 -16.40
C ALA A 32 23.10 -17.95 -17.74
N ALA A 33 23.30 -17.17 -18.81
CA ALA A 33 22.65 -17.30 -20.14
C ALA A 33 23.59 -17.60 -21.32
N ASP A 34 22.98 -18.02 -22.44
CA ASP A 34 23.59 -18.56 -23.68
C ASP A 34 23.22 -17.74 -24.96
N ALA A 35 24.01 -17.86 -26.04
CA ALA A 35 24.20 -16.83 -27.07
C ALA A 35 23.18 -16.72 -28.25
N THR A 36 22.33 -17.71 -28.56
CA THR A 36 21.33 -17.60 -29.66
C THR A 36 20.09 -16.76 -29.29
N THR A 37 19.98 -16.41 -28.02
CA THR A 37 18.92 -15.60 -27.40
C THR A 37 19.06 -14.11 -27.71
N ALA A 38 20.25 -13.65 -28.10
CA ALA A 38 20.60 -12.23 -28.13
C ALA A 38 19.85 -11.42 -29.20
N ASP A 39 19.59 -11.98 -30.38
CA ASP A 39 18.87 -11.27 -31.44
C ASP A 39 17.37 -11.15 -31.15
N TYR A 40 16.78 -12.19 -30.53
CA TYR A 40 15.39 -12.18 -30.06
C TYR A 40 15.20 -11.14 -28.94
N ASP A 41 16.10 -11.15 -27.96
CA ASP A 41 16.08 -10.19 -26.86
C ASP A 41 16.26 -8.76 -27.36
N ARG A 42 17.14 -8.54 -28.34
CA ARG A 42 17.32 -7.22 -28.97
C ARG A 42 16.03 -6.73 -29.62
N TYR A 43 15.32 -7.59 -30.34
CA TYR A 43 14.07 -7.21 -31.02
C TYR A 43 12.97 -6.79 -30.02
N PHE A 44 12.80 -7.53 -28.93
CA PHE A 44 11.77 -7.23 -27.91
C PHE A 44 12.27 -6.30 -26.79
N HIS A 45 13.45 -5.72 -26.94
CA HIS A 45 14.10 -4.88 -25.92
C HIS A 45 14.18 -5.58 -24.54
N ILE A 46 14.49 -6.87 -24.53
CA ILE A 46 14.69 -7.67 -23.32
C ILE A 46 16.17 -7.57 -22.92
N VAL A 47 16.42 -7.22 -21.65
CA VAL A 47 17.75 -7.27 -21.04
C VAL A 47 17.75 -8.41 -20.04
N ARG A 48 18.63 -9.41 -20.25
CA ARG A 48 18.73 -10.55 -19.33
C ARG A 48 19.83 -10.36 -18.29
N HIS A 49 19.45 -10.20 -17.03
CA HIS A 49 20.34 -10.26 -15.87
C HIS A 49 19.54 -10.72 -14.64
N ALA A 50 20.17 -10.89 -13.48
CA ALA A 50 19.45 -11.12 -12.23
C ALA A 50 19.15 -9.76 -11.56
N PRO A 51 18.00 -9.09 -11.85
CA PRO A 51 17.70 -7.83 -11.19
C PRO A 51 17.42 -8.03 -9.72
N ASP A 52 17.73 -7.00 -8.92
CA ASP A 52 17.15 -6.86 -7.60
C ASP A 52 15.61 -6.65 -7.68
N LEU A 53 14.93 -6.76 -6.54
CA LEU A 53 13.47 -6.63 -6.48
C LEU A 53 12.97 -5.27 -6.99
N MET A 54 13.67 -4.19 -6.68
CA MET A 54 13.25 -2.84 -7.07
C MET A 54 13.33 -2.69 -8.59
N SER A 55 14.45 -3.08 -9.19
CA SER A 55 14.69 -3.05 -10.63
C SER A 55 13.66 -3.90 -11.38
N TRP A 56 13.37 -5.10 -10.87
CA TRP A 56 12.31 -5.97 -11.41
C TRP A 56 10.92 -5.34 -11.30
N THR A 57 10.51 -4.90 -10.12
CA THR A 57 9.20 -4.28 -9.89
C THR A 57 8.99 -3.04 -10.75
N CYS A 58 10.01 -2.19 -10.88
CA CYS A 58 9.96 -1.03 -11.78
C CYS A 58 9.76 -1.45 -13.25
N GLY A 59 10.48 -2.48 -13.71
CA GLY A 59 10.34 -3.02 -15.06
C GLY A 59 8.92 -3.52 -15.33
N VAL A 60 8.37 -4.33 -14.42
CA VAL A 60 7.00 -4.85 -14.53
C VAL A 60 5.97 -3.72 -14.53
N LEU A 61 6.09 -2.73 -13.63
CA LEU A 61 5.15 -1.61 -13.57
C LEU A 61 5.20 -0.72 -14.81
N ARG A 62 6.39 -0.51 -15.41
CA ARG A 62 6.52 0.23 -16.67
C ARG A 62 5.87 -0.50 -17.83
N LEU A 63 6.12 -1.81 -17.96
CA LEU A 63 5.47 -2.63 -18.99
C LEU A 63 3.95 -2.65 -18.79
N GLN A 64 3.49 -2.82 -17.55
CA GLN A 64 2.07 -2.77 -17.21
C GLN A 64 1.45 -1.43 -17.59
N ALA A 65 2.12 -0.31 -17.29
CA ALA A 65 1.64 1.01 -17.69
C ALA A 65 1.51 1.15 -19.21
N ALA A 66 2.52 0.73 -19.97
CA ALA A 66 2.49 0.77 -21.44
C ALA A 66 1.38 -0.13 -22.03
N VAL A 67 1.19 -1.34 -21.49
CA VAL A 67 0.11 -2.24 -21.92
C VAL A 67 -1.26 -1.65 -21.59
N LEU A 68 -1.42 -1.03 -20.41
CA LEU A 68 -2.69 -0.38 -20.03
C LEU A 68 -3.03 0.82 -20.91
N ASP A 69 -2.02 1.57 -21.35
CA ASP A 69 -2.18 2.70 -22.27
C ASP A 69 -2.54 2.24 -23.69
N ASP A 70 -1.91 1.17 -24.18
CA ASP A 70 -2.17 0.62 -25.51
C ASP A 70 -3.49 -0.18 -25.58
N LEU A 71 -3.88 -0.86 -24.49
CA LEU A 71 -5.03 -1.77 -24.45
C LEU A 71 -6.29 -1.21 -25.14
N PRO A 72 -6.78 0.02 -24.84
CA PRO A 72 -7.95 0.61 -25.50
C PRO A 72 -7.88 0.69 -27.03
N HIS A 73 -6.68 0.74 -27.60
CA HIS A 73 -6.43 0.87 -29.04
C HIS A 73 -6.33 -0.48 -29.76
N THR A 74 -6.37 -1.60 -29.02
CA THR A 74 -6.31 -2.94 -29.58
C THR A 74 -7.68 -3.41 -30.09
N GLY A 75 -7.69 -4.38 -31.02
CA GLY A 75 -8.89 -5.07 -31.48
C GLY A 75 -9.38 -6.18 -30.54
N LEU A 76 -8.90 -6.24 -29.29
CA LEU A 76 -9.25 -7.29 -28.33
C LEU A 76 -10.69 -7.14 -27.82
N ASP A 77 -11.36 -8.27 -27.59
CA ASP A 77 -12.65 -8.29 -26.89
C ASP A 77 -12.49 -8.15 -25.36
N ASP A 78 -13.60 -7.98 -24.65
CA ASP A 78 -13.60 -7.79 -23.20
C ASP A 78 -13.02 -8.99 -22.42
N SER A 79 -13.22 -10.21 -22.93
CA SER A 79 -12.68 -11.42 -22.29
C SER A 79 -11.16 -11.48 -22.42
N GLN A 80 -10.64 -11.12 -23.60
CA GLN A 80 -9.20 -11.04 -23.86
C GLN A 80 -8.56 -9.92 -23.05
N ARG A 81 -9.19 -8.74 -22.97
CA ARG A 81 -8.73 -7.63 -22.10
C ARG A 81 -8.68 -8.06 -20.64
N ALA A 82 -9.72 -8.72 -20.15
CA ALA A 82 -9.75 -9.27 -18.79
C ALA A 82 -8.64 -10.30 -18.56
N ALA A 83 -8.35 -11.16 -19.55
CA ALA A 83 -7.26 -12.13 -19.47
C ALA A 83 -5.88 -11.46 -19.38
N VAL A 84 -5.64 -10.39 -20.15
CA VAL A 84 -4.39 -9.60 -20.07
C VAL A 84 -4.22 -9.01 -18.67
N LEU A 85 -5.26 -8.35 -18.13
CA LEU A 85 -5.24 -7.76 -16.79
C LEU A 85 -5.01 -8.83 -15.71
N THR A 86 -5.63 -10.00 -15.86
CA THR A 86 -5.45 -11.14 -14.96
C THR A 86 -4.01 -11.66 -15.01
N GLY A 87 -3.41 -11.76 -16.19
CA GLY A 87 -2.00 -12.11 -16.36
C GLY A 87 -1.06 -11.13 -15.65
N LEU A 88 -1.28 -9.82 -15.81
CA LEU A 88 -0.49 -8.77 -15.15
C LEU A 88 -0.60 -8.84 -13.62
N LEU A 89 -1.80 -9.10 -13.10
CA LEU A 89 -2.03 -9.32 -11.67
C LEU A 89 -1.25 -10.53 -11.16
N HIS A 90 -1.32 -11.66 -11.86
CA HIS A 90 -0.61 -12.89 -11.47
C HIS A 90 0.91 -12.73 -11.51
N THR A 91 1.45 -12.07 -12.54
CA THR A 91 2.88 -11.79 -12.64
C THR A 91 3.37 -10.92 -11.47
N SER A 92 2.63 -9.86 -11.15
CA SER A 92 2.95 -8.97 -10.03
C SER A 92 2.90 -9.71 -8.69
N HIS A 93 1.88 -10.54 -8.48
CA HIS A 93 1.74 -11.35 -7.27
C HIS A 93 2.84 -12.41 -7.16
N ALA A 94 3.14 -13.14 -8.23
CA ALA A 94 4.16 -14.19 -8.24
C ALA A 94 5.55 -13.63 -7.98
N ALA A 95 5.87 -12.45 -8.51
CA ALA A 95 7.12 -11.74 -8.23
C ALA A 95 7.27 -11.44 -6.73
N LEU A 96 6.28 -10.79 -6.11
CA LEU A 96 6.33 -10.49 -4.68
C LEU A 96 6.37 -11.77 -3.82
N ALA A 97 5.59 -12.79 -4.18
CA ALA A 97 5.55 -14.06 -3.45
C ALA A 97 6.88 -14.83 -3.51
N ALA A 98 7.61 -14.77 -4.62
CA ALA A 98 8.92 -15.40 -4.74
C ALA A 98 9.95 -14.75 -3.80
N TRP A 99 9.90 -13.42 -3.62
CA TRP A 99 10.83 -12.66 -2.77
C TRP A 99 10.48 -12.71 -1.28
N LEU A 100 9.24 -13.06 -0.93
CA LEU A 100 8.84 -13.27 0.46
C LEU A 100 9.40 -14.57 1.06
N ARG A 101 10.01 -15.44 0.26
CA ARG A 101 10.62 -16.68 0.74
C ARG A 101 11.93 -16.33 1.47
N PRO A 102 12.02 -16.54 2.80
CA PRO A 102 13.26 -16.28 3.52
C PRO A 102 14.34 -17.26 3.03
N GLU A 103 15.51 -16.74 2.68
CA GLU A 103 16.68 -17.57 2.42
C GLU A 103 17.08 -18.26 3.74
N PRO A 104 17.15 -19.62 3.79
CA PRO A 104 17.54 -20.34 4.98
C PRO A 104 18.91 -19.87 5.47
N GLY A 105 18.97 -19.33 6.70
CA GLY A 105 20.22 -18.89 7.32
C GLY A 105 20.62 -17.43 7.10
N SER A 106 19.75 -16.60 6.52
CA SER A 106 19.98 -15.15 6.51
C SER A 106 19.88 -14.57 7.92
N VAL A 107 21.03 -14.24 8.51
CA VAL A 107 21.11 -13.46 9.76
C VAL A 107 20.70 -12.02 9.41
N PRO A 108 19.87 -11.34 10.23
CA PRO A 108 19.63 -9.91 10.04
C PRO A 108 20.98 -9.20 10.07
N ALA A 109 21.38 -8.59 8.96
CA ALA A 109 22.57 -7.75 8.95
C ALA A 109 22.40 -6.65 10.00
N ASP A 110 23.46 -6.33 10.74
CA ASP A 110 23.47 -5.17 11.64
C ASP A 110 22.96 -3.95 10.86
N GLY A 111 21.85 -3.39 11.33
CA GLY A 111 21.14 -2.32 10.63
C GLY A 111 22.07 -1.13 10.40
N PRO A 112 22.03 -0.47 9.23
CA PRO A 112 22.90 0.66 8.97
C PRO A 112 22.64 1.75 10.02
N ALA A 113 23.70 2.40 10.50
CA ALA A 113 23.58 3.58 11.35
C ALA A 113 22.72 4.63 10.63
N HIS A 114 21.46 4.78 11.03
CA HIS A 114 20.48 5.59 10.31
C HIS A 114 20.76 7.08 10.48
N GLY A 115 20.95 7.79 9.37
CA GLY A 115 20.98 9.26 9.36
C GLY A 115 19.59 9.86 9.55
N SER A 116 19.52 11.13 9.97
CA SER A 116 18.26 11.88 10.17
C SER A 116 17.41 11.96 8.88
N ASP A 117 18.04 12.13 7.72
CA ASP A 117 17.35 12.16 6.42
C ASP A 117 16.62 10.85 6.09
N ASP A 118 17.18 9.70 6.50
CA ASP A 118 16.55 8.40 6.30
C ASP A 118 15.30 8.25 7.16
N ALA A 119 15.30 8.80 8.37
CA ALA A 119 14.15 8.75 9.28
C ALA A 119 12.96 9.54 8.75
N LEU A 120 13.17 10.78 8.30
CA LEU A 120 12.10 11.60 7.71
C LEU A 120 11.56 10.98 6.42
N ARG A 121 12.44 10.43 5.57
CA ARG A 121 12.04 9.72 4.36
C ARG A 121 11.19 8.49 4.69
N ARG A 122 11.63 7.66 5.64
CA ARG A 122 10.92 6.46 6.10
C ARG A 122 9.56 6.80 6.72
N TRP A 123 9.49 7.86 7.52
CA TRP A 123 8.24 8.39 8.06
C TRP A 123 7.25 8.73 6.96
N LYS A 124 7.67 9.52 5.95
CA LYS A 124 6.81 9.93 4.83
C LYS A 124 6.38 8.75 3.96
N LEU A 125 7.30 7.87 3.58
CA LEU A 125 7.00 6.67 2.78
C LEU A 125 6.05 5.72 3.51
N GLY A 126 6.26 5.51 4.81
CA GLY A 126 5.38 4.68 5.63
C GLY A 126 3.96 5.23 5.71
N HIS A 127 3.80 6.56 5.80
CA HIS A 127 2.47 7.19 5.74
C HIS A 127 1.82 7.05 4.35
N GLN A 128 2.57 7.27 3.27
CA GLN A 128 2.06 7.05 1.91
C GLN A 128 1.59 5.61 1.70
N LEU A 129 2.38 4.63 2.16
CA LEU A 129 2.00 3.21 2.15
C LEU A 129 0.74 2.98 2.99
N PHE A 130 0.64 3.58 4.18
CA PHE A 130 -0.54 3.47 5.03
C PHE A 130 -1.82 4.01 4.35
N HIS A 131 -1.75 5.16 3.66
CA HIS A 131 -2.88 5.67 2.85
C HIS A 131 -3.28 4.72 1.73
N LEU A 132 -2.31 4.10 1.04
CA LEU A 132 -2.60 3.09 0.00
C LEU A 132 -3.27 1.84 0.59
N LEU A 133 -2.80 1.37 1.75
CA LEU A 133 -3.41 0.25 2.45
C LEU A 133 -4.84 0.56 2.90
N LEU A 134 -5.09 1.76 3.44
CA LEU A 134 -6.43 2.21 3.81
C LEU A 134 -7.36 2.31 2.59
N THR A 135 -6.87 2.80 1.47
CA THR A 135 -7.63 2.85 0.21
C THR A 135 -8.02 1.44 -0.24
N THR A 136 -7.09 0.49 -0.15
CA THR A 136 -7.34 -0.92 -0.49
C THR A 136 -8.33 -1.57 0.49
N MET A 137 -8.23 -1.27 1.78
CA MET A 137 -9.20 -1.71 2.79
C MET A 137 -10.60 -1.17 2.49
N ASN A 138 -10.70 0.11 2.11
CA ASN A 138 -11.95 0.77 1.74
C ASN A 138 -12.65 0.07 0.57
N SER A 139 -11.93 -0.22 -0.52
CA SER A 139 -12.47 -1.00 -1.65
C SER A 139 -12.86 -2.42 -1.22
N THR A 140 -12.01 -3.09 -0.43
CA THR A 140 -12.31 -4.44 0.08
C THR A 140 -13.56 -4.45 0.96
N LEU A 141 -13.80 -3.40 1.74
CA LEU A 141 -15.00 -3.23 2.56
C LEU A 141 -16.24 -3.06 1.70
N ASP A 142 -16.17 -2.25 0.64
CA ASP A 142 -17.29 -2.07 -0.30
C ASP A 142 -17.64 -3.40 -1.00
N ASP A 143 -16.64 -4.13 -1.49
CA ASP A 143 -16.84 -5.46 -2.11
C ASP A 143 -17.42 -6.48 -1.13
N THR A 144 -16.91 -6.50 0.12
CA THR A 144 -17.41 -7.40 1.17
C THR A 144 -18.85 -7.07 1.54
N MET A 145 -19.20 -5.77 1.60
CA MET A 145 -20.57 -5.32 1.87
C MET A 145 -21.51 -5.70 0.72
N ALA A 146 -21.09 -5.55 -0.53
CA ALA A 146 -21.85 -6.01 -1.69
C ALA A 146 -22.09 -7.52 -1.63
N ALA A 147 -21.06 -8.30 -1.28
CA ALA A 147 -21.17 -9.74 -1.09
C ALA A 147 -22.14 -10.13 0.04
N VAL A 148 -22.20 -9.37 1.13
CA VAL A 148 -23.21 -9.56 2.20
C VAL A 148 -24.61 -9.36 1.63
N GLY A 149 -24.84 -8.28 0.88
CA GLY A 149 -26.14 -7.98 0.26
C GLY A 149 -26.58 -9.03 -0.76
N ALA A 150 -25.63 -9.59 -1.51
CA ALA A 150 -25.86 -10.62 -2.52
C ALA A 150 -25.85 -12.06 -1.98
N ALA A 151 -25.78 -12.26 -0.66
CA ALA A 151 -25.70 -13.57 -0.02
C ALA A 151 -24.51 -14.45 -0.47
N GLN A 152 -23.41 -13.84 -0.90
CA GLN A 152 -22.20 -14.52 -1.38
C GLN A 152 -21.25 -14.83 -0.22
N TRP A 153 -21.63 -15.77 0.63
CA TRP A 153 -20.96 -16.03 1.92
C TRP A 153 -19.48 -16.41 1.82
N ARG A 154 -19.08 -17.12 0.76
CA ARG A 154 -17.66 -17.42 0.50
C ARG A 154 -16.86 -16.14 0.22
N SER A 155 -17.43 -15.22 -0.56
CA SER A 155 -16.82 -13.91 -0.83
C SER A 155 -16.76 -13.05 0.43
N VAL A 156 -17.77 -13.11 1.30
CA VAL A 156 -17.73 -12.44 2.61
C VAL A 156 -16.55 -12.95 3.45
N ARG A 157 -16.38 -14.28 3.55
CA ARG A 157 -15.24 -14.89 4.26
C ARG A 157 -13.89 -14.42 3.70
N HIS A 158 -13.72 -14.45 2.38
CA HIS A 158 -12.50 -13.97 1.72
C HIS A 158 -12.25 -12.47 1.92
N GLY A 159 -13.30 -11.66 1.93
CA GLY A 159 -13.21 -10.24 2.25
C GLY A 159 -12.67 -9.99 3.66
N LEU A 160 -13.16 -10.73 4.65
CA LEU A 160 -12.67 -10.66 6.03
C LEU A 160 -11.21 -11.10 6.16
N GLU A 161 -10.83 -12.18 5.49
CA GLU A 161 -9.45 -12.67 5.43
C GLU A 161 -8.52 -11.61 4.81
N ARG A 162 -8.92 -11.00 3.69
CA ARG A 162 -8.16 -9.93 3.03
C ARG A 162 -8.02 -8.70 3.93
N LEU A 163 -9.08 -8.30 4.62
CA LEU A 163 -9.03 -7.20 5.59
C LEU A 163 -8.06 -7.51 6.74
N ARG A 164 -8.03 -8.75 7.23
CA ARG A 164 -7.09 -9.19 8.27
C ARG A 164 -5.64 -9.00 7.80
N THR A 165 -5.30 -9.51 6.62
CA THR A 165 -3.96 -9.35 6.02
C THR A 165 -3.59 -7.88 5.83
N LEU A 166 -4.53 -7.04 5.39
CA LEU A 166 -4.30 -5.60 5.24
C LEU A 166 -4.04 -4.91 6.59
N TYR A 167 -4.69 -5.33 7.68
CA TYR A 167 -4.40 -4.80 9.02
C TYR A 167 -3.03 -5.22 9.54
N ASP A 168 -2.63 -6.47 9.30
CA ASP A 168 -1.30 -6.93 9.66
C ASP A 168 -0.23 -6.14 8.85
N ALA A 169 -0.45 -5.92 7.55
CA ALA A 169 0.40 -5.06 6.71
C ALA A 169 0.44 -3.60 7.19
N ALA A 170 -0.70 -3.02 7.57
CA ALA A 170 -0.77 -1.66 8.11
C ALA A 170 -0.03 -1.54 9.44
N THR A 171 -0.01 -2.60 10.24
CA THR A 171 0.76 -2.67 11.49
C THR A 171 2.27 -2.70 11.21
N ALA A 172 2.71 -3.52 10.24
CA ALA A 172 4.10 -3.54 9.80
C ALA A 172 4.55 -2.21 9.18
N ALA A 173 3.67 -1.54 8.42
CA ALA A 173 3.95 -0.21 7.85
C ALA A 173 4.19 0.85 8.93
N MET A 174 3.46 0.81 10.06
CA MET A 174 3.74 1.69 11.20
C MET A 174 5.08 1.40 11.87
N ALA A 175 5.44 0.11 12.01
CA ALA A 175 6.75 -0.27 12.54
C ALA A 175 7.86 0.23 11.62
N TYR A 176 7.75 0.01 10.30
CA TYR A 176 8.65 0.58 9.29
C TYR A 176 8.74 2.11 9.42
N ALA A 177 7.59 2.81 9.42
CA ALA A 177 7.55 4.27 9.46
C ALA A 177 8.20 4.88 10.70
N SER A 178 8.25 4.14 11.80
CA SER A 178 8.71 4.60 13.12
C SER A 178 10.01 3.95 13.58
N ASP A 179 10.70 3.27 12.66
CA ASP A 179 11.98 2.62 12.91
C ASP A 179 13.10 3.67 13.00
N PHE A 180 13.14 4.38 14.12
CA PHE A 180 14.19 5.33 14.50
C PHE A 180 14.04 5.70 15.98
N PRO A 181 15.10 6.24 16.63
CA PRO A 181 15.03 6.68 18.02
C PRO A 181 13.99 7.78 18.26
N ALA A 182 13.41 7.82 19.47
CA ALA A 182 12.47 8.88 19.88
C ALA A 182 13.09 10.29 19.83
N SER A 183 14.40 10.41 20.04
CA SER A 183 15.13 11.67 19.90
C SER A 183 15.02 12.21 18.48
N VAL A 184 15.24 11.38 17.45
CA VAL A 184 15.11 11.74 16.03
C VAL A 184 13.68 12.15 15.68
N TYR A 185 12.67 11.49 16.29
CA TYR A 185 11.29 11.96 16.15
C TYR A 185 11.12 13.40 16.63
N ALA A 186 11.66 13.72 17.81
CA ALA A 186 11.51 15.03 18.43
C ALA A 186 12.32 16.14 17.73
N SER A 187 13.55 15.85 17.31
CA SER A 187 14.47 16.82 16.70
C SER A 187 14.20 17.05 15.21
N ASP A 188 13.84 16.00 14.47
CA ASP A 188 13.88 16.03 13.01
C ASP A 188 12.50 15.83 12.37
N VAL A 189 11.74 14.83 12.83
CA VAL A 189 10.47 14.48 12.18
C VAL A 189 9.34 15.41 12.62
N ARG A 190 9.11 15.55 13.93
CA ARG A 190 8.00 16.32 14.51
C ARG A 190 8.00 17.79 14.08
N PRO A 191 9.14 18.51 14.04
CA PRO A 191 9.14 19.91 13.62
C PRO A 191 8.60 20.13 12.20
N THR A 192 8.75 19.14 11.30
CA THR A 192 8.20 19.22 9.93
C THR A 192 6.66 19.16 9.89
N MET A 193 6.03 18.74 10.98
CA MET A 193 4.57 18.68 11.16
C MET A 193 4.03 19.86 11.98
N GLU A 194 4.89 20.84 12.31
CA GLU A 194 4.52 22.07 13.00
C GLU A 194 4.74 23.30 12.08
N PRO A 195 4.17 24.47 12.41
CA PRO A 195 4.47 25.69 11.68
C PRO A 195 5.98 26.03 11.70
N PRO A 196 6.54 26.59 10.61
CA PRO A 196 5.86 27.06 9.40
C PRO A 196 5.61 25.98 8.34
N PHE A 197 6.08 24.74 8.53
CA PHE A 197 6.04 23.70 7.50
C PHE A 197 4.66 23.06 7.34
N ALA A 198 3.89 22.99 8.42
CA ALA A 198 2.50 22.52 8.41
C ALA A 198 1.58 23.48 9.14
N ALA A 199 0.28 23.42 8.80
CA ALA A 199 -0.73 24.21 9.48
C ALA A 199 -0.80 23.89 10.98
N PRO A 200 -1.05 24.88 11.86
CA PRO A 200 -1.25 24.63 13.28
C PRO A 200 -2.33 23.57 13.52
N GLY A 201 -2.01 22.58 14.36
CA GLY A 201 -2.96 21.51 14.71
C GLY A 201 -2.95 20.32 13.74
N PHE A 202 -1.97 20.20 12.84
CA PHE A 202 -1.76 18.99 12.03
C PHE A 202 -1.83 17.72 12.89
N SER A 203 -2.59 16.74 12.44
CA SER A 203 -2.88 15.53 13.21
C SER A 203 -3.26 14.39 12.29
N GLY A 204 -2.92 13.15 12.69
CA GLY A 204 -3.39 11.93 12.03
C GLY A 204 -4.92 11.79 12.02
N THR A 205 -5.64 12.52 12.87
CA THR A 205 -7.13 12.59 12.83
C THR A 205 -7.68 13.21 11.55
N LEU A 206 -6.85 13.97 10.82
CA LEU A 206 -7.21 14.57 9.53
C LEU A 206 -7.14 13.58 8.36
N ASN A 207 -6.72 12.33 8.61
CA ASN A 207 -6.65 11.29 7.59
C ASN A 207 -8.07 10.89 7.11
N GLN A 208 -8.43 11.32 5.91
CA GLN A 208 -9.73 11.06 5.30
C GLN A 208 -9.97 9.57 5.10
N GLU A 209 -9.01 8.82 4.55
CA GLU A 209 -9.18 7.40 4.23
C GLU A 209 -9.42 6.57 5.49
N HIS A 210 -8.78 6.93 6.61
CA HIS A 210 -8.95 6.26 7.90
C HIS A 210 -10.34 6.50 8.48
N ARG A 211 -10.86 7.74 8.37
CA ARG A 211 -12.23 8.06 8.80
C ARG A 211 -13.24 7.22 8.02
N VAL A 212 -13.14 7.21 6.70
CA VAL A 212 -14.07 6.43 5.86
C VAL A 212 -13.93 4.93 6.12
N MET A 213 -12.71 4.42 6.31
CA MET A 213 -12.48 3.02 6.67
C MET A 213 -13.15 2.66 8.00
N THR A 214 -13.07 3.55 9.00
CA THR A 214 -13.72 3.35 10.30
C THR A 214 -15.24 3.27 10.15
N GLU A 215 -15.84 4.22 9.43
CA GLU A 215 -17.29 4.24 9.13
C GLU A 215 -17.75 2.95 8.45
N ARG A 216 -17.06 2.53 7.37
CA ARG A 216 -17.34 1.28 6.64
C ARG A 216 -17.16 0.04 7.51
N MET A 217 -16.15 0.01 8.36
CA MET A 217 -15.93 -1.11 9.29
C MET A 217 -17.07 -1.23 10.30
N HIS A 218 -17.63 -0.11 10.78
CA HIS A 218 -18.81 -0.13 11.63
C HIS A 218 -20.04 -0.67 10.89
N ALA A 219 -20.26 -0.25 9.66
CA ALA A 219 -21.35 -0.76 8.81
C ALA A 219 -21.23 -2.28 8.58
N LEU A 220 -20.02 -2.76 8.26
CA LEU A 220 -19.76 -4.19 8.08
C LEU A 220 -20.05 -4.99 9.35
N ARG A 221 -19.56 -4.55 10.53
CA ARG A 221 -19.86 -5.23 11.80
C ARG A 221 -21.36 -5.33 12.09
N ALA A 222 -22.10 -4.26 11.81
CA ALA A 222 -23.56 -4.26 11.98
C ALA A 222 -24.24 -5.26 11.04
N ALA A 223 -23.79 -5.34 9.78
CA ALA A 223 -24.31 -6.28 8.79
C ALA A 223 -23.97 -7.74 9.16
N LEU A 224 -22.74 -8.02 9.58
CA LEU A 224 -22.31 -9.34 10.04
C LEU A 224 -23.10 -9.83 11.26
N GLY A 225 -23.57 -8.92 12.12
CA GLY A 225 -24.41 -9.26 13.27
C GLY A 225 -25.77 -9.88 12.90
N LYS A 226 -26.24 -9.71 11.66
CA LYS A 226 -27.60 -10.07 11.22
C LYS A 226 -27.62 -11.06 10.06
N LEU A 227 -26.53 -11.79 9.82
CA LEU A 227 -26.41 -12.68 8.65
C LEU A 227 -27.41 -13.85 8.71
N PRO A 228 -28.20 -14.08 7.66
CA PRO A 228 -29.04 -15.27 7.49
C PRO A 228 -28.25 -16.43 6.84
N ALA A 229 -26.96 -16.58 7.15
CA ALA A 229 -26.09 -17.58 6.52
C ALA A 229 -26.34 -19.00 7.09
N PRO A 230 -26.13 -20.06 6.29
CA PRO A 230 -26.17 -21.45 6.79
C PRO A 230 -25.21 -21.66 7.96
N PRO A 231 -25.53 -22.51 8.96
CA PRO A 231 -24.73 -22.65 10.18
C PRO A 231 -23.23 -22.91 9.97
N SER A 232 -22.86 -23.75 9.01
CA SER A 232 -21.45 -24.07 8.70
C SER A 232 -20.69 -22.84 8.16
N LEU A 233 -21.24 -22.15 7.17
CA LEU A 233 -20.66 -20.93 6.62
C LEU A 233 -20.66 -19.78 7.63
N LEU A 234 -21.68 -19.71 8.48
CA LEU A 234 -21.73 -18.74 9.56
C LEU A 234 -20.58 -18.96 10.55
N ALA A 235 -20.28 -20.21 10.93
CA ALA A 235 -19.15 -20.53 11.81
C ALA A 235 -17.79 -20.11 11.20
N GLU A 236 -17.59 -20.35 9.91
CA GLU A 236 -16.39 -19.89 9.19
C GLU A 236 -16.28 -18.36 9.18
N ILE A 237 -17.38 -17.66 8.85
CA ILE A 237 -17.42 -16.19 8.87
C ILE A 237 -17.13 -15.64 10.27
N ARG A 238 -17.69 -16.24 11.32
CA ARG A 238 -17.45 -15.82 12.72
C ARG A 238 -15.99 -16.03 13.13
N THR A 239 -15.36 -17.10 12.64
CA THR A 239 -13.94 -17.36 12.86
C THR A 239 -13.09 -16.25 12.23
N GLU A 240 -13.31 -15.93 10.94
CA GLU A 240 -12.59 -14.85 10.28
C GLU A 240 -12.87 -13.47 10.91
N GLU A 241 -14.11 -13.22 11.34
CA GLU A 241 -14.47 -11.99 12.05
C GLU A 241 -13.69 -11.85 13.38
N ALA A 242 -13.49 -12.94 14.12
CA ALA A 242 -12.71 -12.95 15.35
C ALA A 242 -11.21 -12.71 15.07
N LEU A 243 -10.67 -13.30 14.01
CA LEU A 243 -9.27 -13.10 13.58
C LEU A 243 -9.03 -11.65 13.11
N LEU A 244 -9.95 -11.07 12.33
CA LEU A 244 -9.92 -9.66 11.95
C LEU A 244 -9.94 -8.74 13.18
N ARG A 245 -10.81 -9.03 14.17
CA ARG A 245 -10.83 -8.28 15.43
C ARG A 245 -9.51 -8.37 16.19
N ALA A 246 -8.83 -9.51 16.15
CA ALA A 246 -7.51 -9.67 16.75
C ALA A 246 -6.45 -8.81 16.03
N ALA A 247 -6.44 -8.78 14.70
CA ALA A 247 -5.55 -7.92 13.92
C ALA A 247 -5.79 -6.42 14.21
N GLN A 248 -7.07 -6.00 14.32
CA GLN A 248 -7.42 -4.64 14.72
C GLN A 248 -6.90 -4.26 16.12
N ARG A 249 -6.94 -5.19 17.07
CA ARG A 249 -6.40 -4.96 18.42
C ARG A 249 -4.88 -4.79 18.37
N ARG A 250 -4.16 -5.67 17.66
CA ARG A 250 -2.70 -5.55 17.48
C ARG A 250 -2.31 -4.23 16.84
N ASN A 251 -3.03 -3.82 15.79
CA ASN A 251 -2.79 -2.55 15.12
C ASN A 251 -2.94 -1.35 16.08
N ARG A 252 -4.03 -1.30 16.86
CA ARG A 252 -4.25 -0.23 17.86
C ARG A 252 -3.18 -0.22 18.95
N GLN A 253 -2.77 -1.39 19.43
CA GLN A 253 -1.73 -1.53 20.45
C GLN A 253 -0.37 -1.04 19.92
N ALA A 254 0.00 -1.44 18.70
CA ALA A 254 1.22 -0.98 18.06
C ALA A 254 1.23 0.54 17.86
N HIS A 255 0.11 1.11 17.38
CA HIS A 255 -0.03 2.56 17.24
C HIS A 255 0.13 3.28 18.60
N ALA A 256 -0.53 2.80 19.65
CA ALA A 256 -0.43 3.37 20.99
C ALA A 256 1.01 3.34 21.52
N ALA A 257 1.72 2.22 21.36
CA ALA A 257 3.12 2.09 21.78
C ALA A 257 4.06 3.06 21.01
N ILE A 258 3.80 3.29 19.72
CA ILE A 258 4.54 4.29 18.94
C ILE A 258 4.23 5.70 19.46
N CYS A 259 2.96 6.03 19.70
CA CYS A 259 2.58 7.33 20.25
C CYS A 259 3.23 7.59 21.61
N GLU A 260 3.24 6.61 22.51
CA GLU A 260 3.88 6.69 23.83
C GLU A 260 5.39 6.91 23.71
N ARG A 261 6.06 6.18 22.82
CA ARG A 261 7.50 6.36 22.55
C ARG A 261 7.84 7.74 21.98
N CYS A 262 7.04 8.23 21.03
CA CYS A 262 7.31 9.47 20.30
C CYS A 262 6.83 10.72 21.05
N VAL A 263 5.79 10.62 21.86
CA VAL A 263 5.17 11.72 22.62
C VAL A 263 4.73 11.22 24.01
N PRO A 264 5.67 11.05 24.96
CA PRO A 264 5.38 10.47 26.28
C PRO A 264 4.29 11.24 27.06
N ASP A 265 4.27 12.58 26.93
CA ASP A 265 3.29 13.44 27.60
C ASP A 265 1.90 13.43 26.93
N GLY A 266 1.70 12.61 25.89
CA GLY A 266 0.43 12.43 25.17
C GLY A 266 -0.10 13.68 24.44
N THR A 267 0.64 14.79 24.47
CA THR A 267 0.16 16.09 23.97
C THR A 267 0.22 16.13 22.44
N SER A 268 -0.92 15.88 21.80
CA SER A 268 -1.06 16.05 20.35
C SER A 268 -0.98 17.52 19.92
N LEU A 269 -0.50 17.76 18.71
CA LEU A 269 -0.42 19.12 18.14
C LEU A 269 -1.81 19.78 18.04
N LEU A 270 -2.84 18.99 17.78
CA LEU A 270 -4.23 19.43 17.75
C LEU A 270 -4.71 19.89 19.13
N LEU A 271 -4.44 19.12 20.18
CA LEU A 271 -4.80 19.49 21.55
C LEU A 271 -4.05 20.76 21.98
N ARG A 272 -2.75 20.85 21.67
CA ARG A 272 -1.95 22.05 21.95
C ARG A 272 -2.51 23.30 21.26
N HIS A 273 -2.93 23.17 19.99
CA HIS A 273 -3.51 24.27 19.23
C HIS A 273 -4.87 24.72 19.77
N THR A 274 -5.77 23.78 20.08
CA THR A 274 -7.11 24.08 20.59
C THR A 274 -7.07 24.73 21.98
N THR A 275 -6.21 24.24 22.89
CA THR A 275 -5.98 24.86 24.20
C THR A 275 -5.45 26.29 24.07
N ARG A 276 -4.44 26.52 23.21
CA ARG A 276 -3.88 27.86 22.98
C ARG A 276 -4.90 28.84 22.40
N ARG A 277 -5.79 28.40 21.51
CA ARG A 277 -6.91 29.23 21.00
C ARG A 277 -7.93 29.57 22.08
N ARG A 278 -8.23 28.65 23.00
CA ARG A 278 -9.15 28.90 24.12
C ARG A 278 -8.56 29.91 25.12
N SER A 279 -7.29 29.74 25.50
CA SER A 279 -6.60 30.68 26.40
C SER A 279 -6.40 32.07 25.79
N GLY A 280 -6.13 32.16 24.48
CA GLY A 280 -6.00 33.44 23.78
C GLY A 280 -7.32 34.18 23.59
N ARG A 281 -8.47 33.47 23.58
CA ARG A 281 -9.80 34.11 23.59
C ARG A 281 -10.19 34.61 24.99
N ALA A 282 -9.89 33.84 26.04
CA ALA A 282 -10.19 34.22 27.43
C ALA A 282 -9.32 35.38 27.97
N ALA A 283 -8.21 35.73 27.31
CA ALA A 283 -7.35 36.86 27.68
C ALA A 283 -7.69 38.17 26.92
N CYS A 284 -8.68 38.13 26.02
CA CYS A 284 -9.17 39.29 25.26
C CYS A 284 -10.63 39.66 25.64
N GLU A 285 -11.18 39.02 26.66
CA GLU A 285 -12.44 39.38 27.33
C GLU A 285 -12.10 40.02 28.68
#